data_AF-A0A2S9FYG9-F1
#
_entry.id   AF-A0A2S9FYG9-F1
#
_cell.length_a   1.000
_cell.length_b   1.000
_cell.length_c   1.000
_cell.angle_alpha   90.00
_cell.angle_beta   90.00
_cell.angle_gamma   90.00
#
_symmetry.space_group_name_H-M   'P 1'
#
loop_
_entity.id
_entity.type
_entity.pdbx_description
1 polymer ?
#
loop_
_entity_poly.entity_id
_entity_poly.type
_entity_poly.pdbx_seq_one_letter_code
_entity_poly.pdbx_strand_id
1 'polypeptide(L)' 'MRRIIQFSTGNVGVHALRSILERPDLELVGVHANSPDKVGR' A
#
# COMPACT_ATOMS: atom_id res chain seq x y z
N MET A 1 14.24 -8.98 -4.08
CA MET A 1 13.07 -8.13 -3.77
C MET A 1 11.99 -8.35 -4.81
N ARG A 2 10.73 -8.46 -4.38
CA ARG A 2 9.55 -8.53 -5.24
C ARG A 2 8.86 -7.17 -5.25
N ARG A 3 8.67 -6.60 -6.44
CA ARG A 3 8.00 -5.30 -6.64
C ARG A 3 6.50 -5.51 -6.63
N ILE A 4 5.77 -4.75 -5.81
CA ILE A 4 4.32 -4.88 -5.67
C ILE A 4 3.60 -3.53 -5.64
N ILE A 5 2.32 -3.56 -5.98
CA ILE A 5 1.39 -2.44 -5.85
C ILE A 5 0.32 -2.83 -4.82
N GLN A 6 0.02 -1.92 -3.90
CA GLN A 6 -1.10 -2.08 -2.96
C GLN A 6 -2.36 -1.41 -3.52
N PHE A 7 -3.49 -2.12 -3.48
CA PHE A 7 -4.79 -1.56 -3.83
C PHE A 7 -5.60 -1.27 -2.57
N SER A 8 -6.30 -0.13 -2.57
CA SER A 8 -7.13 0.35 -1.46
C SER A 8 -6.35 0.84 -0.24
N THR A 9 -6.86 1.90 0.36
CA THR A 9 -6.32 2.58 1.56
C THR A 9 -7.37 2.65 2.68
N GLY A 10 -8.37 1.76 2.67
CA GLY A 10 -9.34 1.65 3.77
C GLY A 10 -8.75 1.03 5.03
N ASN A 11 -9.58 0.77 6.05
CA ASN A 11 -9.15 0.25 7.36
C ASN A 11 -8.19 -0.96 7.24
N VAL A 12 -8.55 -1.97 6.45
CA VAL A 12 -7.69 -3.14 6.23
C VAL A 12 -6.45 -2.79 5.39
N GLY A 13 -6.61 -1.94 4.37
CA GLY A 13 -5.53 -1.54 3.47
C GLY A 13 -4.39 -0.83 4.20
N VAL A 14 -4.69 0.03 5.17
CA VAL A 14 -3.68 0.72 5.99
C VAL A 14 -2.87 -0.27 6.84
N HIS A 15 -3.52 -1.28 7.43
CA HIS A 15 -2.80 -2.31 8.18
C HIS A 15 -1.95 -3.20 7.26
N ALA A 16 -2.49 -3.61 6.11
CA ALA A 16 -1.76 -4.39 5.12
C ALA A 16 -0.54 -3.63 4.58
N LEU A 17 -0.68 -2.32 4.33
CA LEU A 17 0.40 -1.45 3.87
C LEU A 17 1.56 -1.41 4.88
N ARG A 18 1.27 -1.31 6.18
CA ARG A 18 2.30 -1.38 7.23
C ARG A 18 3.06 -2.70 7.18
N SER A 19 2.34 -3.82 7.11
CA SER A 19 2.98 -5.15 7.04
C SER A 19 3.81 -5.35 5.76
N ILE A 20 3.43 -4.72 4.65
CA ILE A 20 4.24 -4.72 3.42
C ILE A 20 5.57 -3.99 3.64
N LEU A 21 5.54 -2.80 4.25
CA LEU A 21 6.72 -1.98 4.48
C LEU A 21 7.73 -2.63 5.43
N GLU A 22 7.26 -3.51 6.32
CA GLU A 22 8.09 -4.27 7.27
C GLU A 22 8.76 -5.50 6.65
N ARG A 23 8.40 -5.89 5.41
CA ARG A 23 8.94 -7.09 4.75
C ARG A 23 10.16 -6.78 3.89
N PRO A 24 11.36 -7.28 4.24
CA PRO A 24 12.59 -6.99 3.50
C PRO A 24 12.64 -7.65 2.12
N ASP A 25 11.78 -8.64 1.87
CA ASP A 25 11.69 -9.31 0.57
C ASP A 25 10.77 -8.58 -0.42
N LEU A 26 10.07 -7.53 0.01
CA LEU A 26 9.14 -6.75 -0.78
C LEU A 26 9.63 -5.32 -1.03
N GLU A 27 9.22 -4.77 -2.16
CA GLU A 27 9.38 -3.37 -2.52
C GLU A 27 8.03 -2.81 -2.93
N LEU A 28 7.50 -1.88 -2.15
CA LEU A 28 6.28 -1.17 -2.50
C LEU A 28 6.59 -0.10 -3.56
N VAL A 29 6.07 -0.29 -4.77
CA VAL A 29 6.34 0.62 -5.90
C VAL A 29 5.13 1.47 -6.29
N GLY A 30 3.99 1.28 -5.63
CA GLY A 30 2.79 2.09 -5.85
C GLY A 30 1.65 1.73 -4.92
N VAL A 31 0.75 2.69 -4.71
CA VAL A 31 -0.49 2.53 -3.96
C VAL A 31 -1.63 3.13 -4.78
N HIS A 32 -2.69 2.37 -5.01
CA HIS A 32 -3.88 2.84 -5.70
C HIS A 32 -4.97 3.26 -4.71
N ALA A 33 -5.27 4.56 -4.69
CA ALA A 33 -6.43 5.13 -4.01
C ALA A 33 -7.65 5.09 -4.94
N ASN A 34 -8.80 4.62 -4.43
CA ASN A 34 -10.02 4.48 -5.24
C ASN A 34 -10.69 5.82 -5.61
N SER A 35 -10.25 6.93 -5.03
CA SER A 35 -10.82 8.23 -5.29
C SER A 35 -9.80 9.34 -5.00
N PRO A 36 -9.88 10.50 -5.68
CA PRO A 36 -8.89 11.58 -5.54
C PRO A 36 -8.76 12.12 -4.11
N ASP A 37 -9.85 12.16 -3.35
CA ASP A 37 -9.89 12.63 -1.96
C ASP A 37 -9.07 11.77 -0.98
N LYS A 38 -8.69 10.55 -1.39
CA LYS A 38 -7.89 9.62 -0.59
C LYS A 38 -6.39 9.68 -0.90
N VAL A 39 -5.98 10.45 -1.91
CA VAL A 39 -4.57 10.55 -2.28
C VAL A 39 -3.83 11.39 -1.21
N GLY A 40 -2.77 10.83 -0.64
CA GLY A 40 -1.93 11.52 0.36
C GLY A 40 -2.49 11.56 1.79
N ARG A 41 -3.64 10.91 2.04
CA ARG A 41 -4.12 10.58 3.39
C ARG A 41 -3.47 9.30 3.90
#